data_AF-A0AAF5D7D6-F1
#
_entry.id   AF-A0AAF5D7D6-F1
#
_cell.length_a   1.000
_cell.length_b   1.000
_cell.length_c   1.000
_cell.angle_alpha   90.00
_cell.angle_beta   90.00
_cell.angle_gamma   90.00
#
_symmetry.space_group_name_H-M   'P 1'
#
loop_
_entity.id
_entity.type
_entity.pdbx_description
1 polymer ?
#
loop_
_entity_poly.entity_id
_entity_poly.type
_entity_poly.pdbx_seq_one_letter_code
_entity_poly.pdbx_strand_id
1 'polypeptide(L)'
;MIEGWDNGEVILNSIVNKVGSIKGKQFPEMILCKKLNESICNISEESSQFTVTVFNSYHNDRNIFVRVPINHTNVKVLDDNGNVVQNQVLETFITSQLNENYKFEVVFEIKFKGIGFVTYFIQYNNKKSKILPKNDGKNNSIENDNYKITFDNNGYIQNITNKQLNITFPFNLKYSYYIGCGKDNFQPSGAYIFSPINTTTVYFNMSINTTTIIGSLVNETRQQISPWISHSIRLYKNVSYIEIQWTVGPIPKEKFDPIGKELIIRYSTTLQNNGQFKTDSNGRQSMYRKTNYAPDYTYKNTDPIAANYYPITNKVSINDNKYLFSILVDRAQGVSSLKDGELEVMLHRRAFHDDYLGVEEALDELGEDGNGLIARGIHRIYIGDKNELTTKIRDDSVIFYKEPILMFSNINNITINEYKQNFLTNFKFIEPSLPKGINILSIESLNQFSTEWLFRLEQIYEGDEMGVKSQPITVDLNKIFLPYKIKQIIETDIQGIEEKNETTKRSMLKNNKLYISKGKKLYFNKVDNEITILPMEIRTFKIYLQK
;
A
#
# COMPACT_ATOMS: atom_id res chain seq x y z
N MET A 1 -15.44 5.37 -11.24
CA MET A 1 -14.75 5.00 -9.98
C MET A 1 -15.56 5.42 -8.76
N ILE A 2 -16.01 6.68 -8.67
CA ILE A 2 -16.80 7.19 -7.53
C ILE A 2 -18.06 6.33 -7.28
N GLU A 3 -18.83 6.01 -8.32
CA GLU A 3 -20.00 5.12 -8.21
C GLU A 3 -19.68 3.75 -7.59
N GLY A 4 -18.48 3.22 -7.84
CA GLY A 4 -18.02 1.96 -7.25
C GLY A 4 -17.78 2.07 -5.74
N TRP A 5 -17.27 3.22 -5.28
CA TRP A 5 -17.14 3.53 -3.85
C TRP A 5 -18.50 3.67 -3.18
N ASP A 6 -19.46 4.35 -3.83
CA ASP A 6 -20.81 4.52 -3.31
C ASP A 6 -21.55 3.18 -3.18
N ASN A 7 -21.46 2.33 -4.22
CA ASN A 7 -22.00 0.98 -4.15
C ASN A 7 -21.32 0.13 -3.06
N GLY A 8 -20.00 0.28 -2.88
CA GLY A 8 -19.25 -0.37 -1.81
C GLY A 8 -19.75 0.04 -0.42
N GLU A 9 -19.98 1.33 -0.19
CA GLU A 9 -20.55 1.85 1.05
C GLU A 9 -21.92 1.24 1.38
N VAL A 10 -22.81 1.16 0.38
CA VAL A 10 -24.13 0.52 0.53
C VAL A 10 -23.99 -0.96 0.92
N ILE A 11 -23.07 -1.69 0.28
CA ILE A 11 -22.82 -3.10 0.57
C ILE A 11 -22.28 -3.28 2.00
N LEU A 12 -21.30 -2.47 2.42
CA LEU A 12 -20.72 -2.56 3.76
C LEU A 12 -21.74 -2.24 4.87
N ASN A 13 -22.61 -1.26 4.65
CA ASN A 13 -23.74 -0.98 5.55
C ASN A 13 -24.73 -2.16 5.60
N SER A 14 -25.05 -2.78 4.46
CA SER A 14 -25.91 -3.97 4.40
C SER A 14 -25.32 -5.15 5.18
N ILE A 15 -24.00 -5.36 5.06
CA ILE A 15 -23.27 -6.42 5.77
C ILE A 15 -23.40 -6.26 7.29
N VAL A 16 -23.08 -5.10 7.86
CA VAL A 16 -23.13 -4.91 9.33
C VAL A 16 -24.57 -5.00 9.86
N ASN A 17 -25.55 -4.47 9.11
CA ASN A 17 -26.95 -4.59 9.48
C ASN A 17 -27.40 -6.05 9.50
N LYS A 18 -26.90 -6.86 8.56
CA LYS A 18 -27.28 -8.28 8.45
C LYS A 18 -26.66 -9.15 9.54
N VAL A 19 -25.39 -8.92 9.90
CA VAL A 19 -24.65 -9.82 10.81
C VAL A 19 -24.46 -9.27 12.22
N GLY A 20 -24.51 -7.95 12.39
CA GLY A 20 -24.21 -7.29 13.65
C GLY A 20 -25.43 -6.84 14.45
N SER A 21 -26.63 -6.82 13.86
CA SER A 21 -27.82 -6.25 14.51
C SER A 21 -28.28 -7.12 15.68
N ILE A 22 -28.49 -6.51 16.85
CA ILE A 22 -29.07 -7.16 18.02
C ILE A 22 -30.53 -6.67 18.15
N LYS A 23 -31.48 -7.58 18.33
CA LYS A 23 -32.92 -7.28 18.46
C LYS A 23 -33.53 -6.50 17.28
N GLY A 24 -32.99 -6.65 16.08
CA GLY A 24 -33.51 -6.01 14.86
C GLY A 24 -33.29 -4.50 14.78
N LYS A 25 -32.37 -3.95 15.58
CA LYS A 25 -31.96 -2.54 15.50
C LYS A 25 -31.08 -2.32 14.26
N GLN A 26 -31.37 -1.30 13.47
CA GLN A 26 -30.52 -0.89 12.37
C GLN A 26 -29.28 -0.17 12.90
N PHE A 27 -28.10 -0.50 12.36
CA PHE A 27 -26.87 0.21 12.66
C PHE A 27 -27.03 1.70 12.32
N PRO A 28 -26.41 2.59 13.11
CA PRO A 28 -26.13 3.95 12.65
C PRO A 28 -25.44 3.91 11.29
N GLU A 29 -25.92 4.74 10.36
CA GLU A 29 -25.37 4.80 9.00
C GLU A 29 -23.87 5.09 9.06
N MET A 30 -23.09 4.25 8.41
CA MET A 30 -21.65 4.41 8.32
C MET A 30 -21.28 4.97 6.95
N ILE A 31 -20.37 5.93 6.91
CA ILE A 31 -19.89 6.52 5.65
C ILE A 31 -18.39 6.29 5.45
N LEU A 32 -17.97 6.31 4.19
CA LEU A 32 -16.57 6.37 3.78
C LEU A 32 -16.15 7.84 3.68
N CYS A 33 -15.18 8.25 4.49
CA CYS A 33 -14.59 9.58 4.37
C CYS A 33 -13.61 9.59 3.18
N LYS A 34 -14.11 9.97 1.99
CA LYS A 34 -13.38 9.94 0.71
C LYS A 34 -12.15 10.84 0.66
N LYS A 35 -12.08 11.87 1.51
CA LYS A 35 -10.95 12.80 1.65
C LYS A 35 -10.12 12.52 2.92
N LEU A 36 -10.15 11.30 3.45
CA LEU A 36 -9.36 10.93 4.64
C LEU A 36 -7.84 11.09 4.42
N ASN A 37 -7.36 10.87 3.20
CA ASN A 37 -5.97 11.15 2.82
C ASN A 37 -5.62 12.63 2.92
N GLU A 38 -6.59 13.55 2.86
CA GLU A 38 -6.41 14.99 3.08
C GLU A 38 -6.66 15.37 4.55
N SER A 39 -6.88 14.38 5.42
CA SER A 39 -7.27 14.55 6.83
C SER A 39 -8.66 15.16 7.00
N ILE A 40 -9.60 14.84 6.10
CA ILE A 40 -10.98 15.35 6.09
C ILE A 40 -11.96 14.23 6.41
N CYS A 41 -12.87 14.46 7.35
CA CYS A 41 -13.99 13.55 7.61
C CYS A 41 -15.09 14.25 8.42
N ASN A 42 -16.15 14.70 7.74
CA ASN A 42 -17.25 15.48 8.33
C ASN A 42 -17.81 14.87 9.63
N ILE A 43 -17.98 13.54 9.68
CA ILE A 43 -18.47 12.85 10.88
C ILE A 43 -17.56 13.08 12.08
N SER A 44 -16.25 12.98 11.90
CA SER A 44 -15.27 13.21 12.97
C SER A 44 -15.24 14.68 13.40
N GLU A 45 -15.60 15.59 12.50
CA GLU A 45 -15.53 17.03 12.73
C GLU A 45 -16.76 17.55 13.48
N GLU A 46 -17.94 17.04 13.13
CA GLU A 46 -19.23 17.53 13.60
C GLU A 46 -19.76 16.78 14.83
N SER A 47 -19.22 15.59 15.13
CA SER A 47 -19.72 14.72 16.19
C SER A 47 -18.90 14.88 17.48
N SER A 48 -19.57 14.91 18.64
CA SER A 48 -18.90 14.81 19.95
C SER A 48 -18.44 13.37 20.24
N GLN A 49 -19.09 12.39 19.62
CA GLN A 49 -18.74 10.98 19.67
C GLN A 49 -19.08 10.30 18.35
N PHE A 50 -18.18 9.46 17.86
CA PHE A 50 -18.36 8.71 16.62
C PHE A 50 -17.68 7.34 16.70
N THR A 51 -18.02 6.47 15.74
CA THR A 51 -17.39 5.16 15.56
C THR A 51 -16.39 5.19 14.42
N VAL A 52 -15.38 4.33 14.52
CA VAL A 52 -14.47 3.96 13.42
C VAL A 52 -14.59 2.45 13.25
N THR A 53 -15.38 2.02 12.28
CA THR A 53 -15.55 0.60 11.93
C THR A 53 -14.51 0.22 10.88
N VAL A 54 -13.69 -0.76 11.23
CA VAL A 54 -12.53 -1.21 10.46
C VAL A 54 -12.90 -2.52 9.79
N PHE A 55 -13.07 -2.52 8.46
CA PHE A 55 -13.26 -3.74 7.69
C PHE A 55 -11.91 -4.31 7.26
N ASN A 56 -11.63 -5.54 7.68
CA ASN A 56 -10.36 -6.21 7.42
C ASN A 56 -10.55 -7.40 6.47
N SER A 57 -9.77 -7.40 5.37
CA SER A 57 -9.73 -8.48 4.38
C SER A 57 -8.50 -9.40 4.51
N TYR A 58 -7.61 -9.10 5.46
CA TYR A 58 -6.43 -9.90 5.75
C TYR A 58 -6.69 -10.91 6.86
N HIS A 59 -6.47 -12.19 6.60
CA HIS A 59 -6.95 -13.26 7.47
C HIS A 59 -6.08 -13.51 8.72
N ASN A 60 -4.80 -13.12 8.70
CA ASN A 60 -3.87 -13.38 9.79
C ASN A 60 -3.85 -12.21 10.79
N ASP A 61 -3.15 -12.39 11.91
CA ASP A 61 -2.92 -11.34 12.89
C ASP A 61 -2.28 -10.11 12.25
N ARG A 62 -2.91 -8.94 12.42
CA ARG A 62 -2.36 -7.66 11.98
C ARG A 62 -2.52 -6.60 13.05
N ASN A 63 -1.44 -5.86 13.24
CA ASN A 63 -1.41 -4.61 13.97
C ASN A 63 -1.20 -3.47 12.96
N ILE A 64 -2.11 -2.50 12.92
CA ILE A 64 -2.00 -1.34 12.04
C ILE A 64 -2.29 -0.06 12.81
N PHE A 65 -1.49 0.96 12.59
CA PHE A 65 -1.78 2.30 13.07
C PHE A 65 -2.70 3.00 12.08
N VAL A 66 -3.81 3.54 12.58
CA VAL A 66 -4.67 4.43 11.81
C VAL A 66 -4.56 5.86 12.31
N ARG A 67 -4.77 6.80 11.40
CA ARG A 67 -4.77 8.24 11.68
C ARG A 67 -6.15 8.77 11.33
N VAL A 68 -6.85 9.32 12.31
CA VAL A 68 -8.22 9.82 12.18
C VAL A 68 -8.22 11.32 12.44
N PRO A 69 -8.73 12.16 11.53
CA PRO A 69 -8.84 13.59 11.77
C PRO A 69 -9.82 13.87 12.90
N ILE A 70 -9.54 14.88 13.73
CA ILE A 70 -10.36 15.27 14.88
C ILE A 70 -10.28 16.77 15.15
N ASN A 71 -11.30 17.30 15.84
CA ASN A 71 -11.42 18.74 16.15
C ASN A 71 -10.96 19.14 17.56
N HIS A 72 -10.71 18.17 18.45
CA HIS A 72 -10.35 18.42 19.85
C HIS A 72 -9.04 17.74 20.22
N THR A 73 -8.26 18.35 21.12
CA THR A 73 -6.99 17.76 21.57
C THR A 73 -7.16 16.66 22.60
N ASN A 74 -8.32 16.59 23.24
CA ASN A 74 -8.62 15.63 24.28
C ASN A 74 -9.69 14.65 23.81
N VAL A 75 -9.22 13.46 23.52
CA VAL A 75 -9.99 12.39 22.95
C VAL A 75 -9.72 11.11 23.72
N LYS A 76 -10.77 10.32 23.89
CA LYS A 76 -10.68 8.96 24.41
C LYS A 76 -10.98 8.01 23.25
N VAL A 77 -10.03 7.13 22.94
CA VAL A 77 -10.24 6.03 22.01
C VAL A 77 -10.57 4.78 22.82
N LEU A 78 -11.61 4.06 22.41
CA LEU A 78 -12.04 2.82 23.04
C LEU A 78 -12.08 1.70 22.01
N ASP A 79 -11.73 0.49 22.44
CA ASP A 79 -11.86 -0.72 21.64
C ASP A 79 -13.33 -1.20 21.56
N ASP A 80 -13.53 -2.31 20.87
CA ASP A 80 -14.81 -3.00 20.70
C ASP A 80 -15.43 -3.46 22.04
N ASN A 81 -14.61 -3.62 23.08
CA ASN A 81 -15.02 -3.99 24.43
C ASN A 81 -15.25 -2.77 25.33
N GLY A 82 -14.98 -1.55 24.85
CA GLY A 82 -15.09 -0.31 25.61
C GLY A 82 -13.90 -0.01 26.53
N ASN A 83 -12.80 -0.74 26.39
CA ASN A 83 -11.57 -0.47 27.13
C ASN A 83 -10.80 0.68 26.48
N VAL A 84 -10.04 1.42 27.29
CA VAL A 84 -9.25 2.56 26.79
C VAL A 84 -8.07 2.07 25.97
N VAL A 85 -7.95 2.55 24.74
CA VAL A 85 -6.82 2.30 23.85
C VAL A 85 -5.84 3.45 23.94
N GLN A 86 -4.55 3.12 24.08
CA GLN A 86 -3.49 4.12 24.00
C GLN A 86 -3.57 4.83 22.65
N ASN A 87 -3.59 6.15 22.68
CA ASN A 87 -3.66 6.99 21.50
C ASN A 87 -2.67 8.15 21.60
N GLN A 88 -2.38 8.76 20.47
CA GLN A 88 -1.50 9.90 20.33
C GLN A 88 -2.19 10.96 19.49
N VAL A 89 -2.34 12.17 20.03
CA VAL A 89 -2.88 13.32 19.31
C VAL A 89 -1.74 14.21 18.82
N LEU A 90 -1.83 14.62 17.57
CA LEU A 90 -0.86 15.49 16.91
C LEU A 90 -1.58 16.51 16.03
N GLU A 91 -0.96 17.67 15.82
CA GLU A 91 -1.49 18.64 14.86
C GLU A 91 -1.42 18.08 13.43
N THR A 92 -2.42 18.34 12.61
CA THR A 92 -2.42 17.95 11.19
C THR A 92 -1.23 18.60 10.46
N PHE A 93 -0.62 17.91 9.51
CA PHE A 93 0.42 18.53 8.67
C PHE A 93 -0.24 19.43 7.62
N ILE A 94 -0.35 20.72 7.94
CA ILE A 94 -0.82 21.74 7.01
C ILE A 94 0.32 22.07 6.06
N THR A 95 0.07 21.90 4.77
CA THR A 95 1.05 22.13 3.68
C THR A 95 0.42 23.08 2.67
N SER A 96 1.22 23.81 1.89
CA SER A 96 0.69 24.71 0.86
C SER A 96 -0.21 24.03 -0.18
N GLN A 97 -0.11 22.71 -0.31
CA GLN A 97 -0.92 21.87 -1.19
C GLN A 97 -2.30 21.50 -0.65
N LEU A 98 -2.54 21.58 0.66
CA LEU A 98 -3.74 21.05 1.28
C LEU A 98 -4.46 22.18 2.04
N ASN A 99 -5.73 22.40 1.72
CA ASN A 99 -6.54 23.49 2.29
C ASN A 99 -6.60 23.44 3.83
N GLU A 100 -6.72 24.62 4.45
CA GLU A 100 -6.57 24.88 5.89
C GLU A 100 -7.73 24.41 6.80
N ASN A 101 -8.20 23.17 6.66
CA ASN A 101 -9.46 22.80 7.32
C ASN A 101 -9.33 21.97 8.62
N TYR A 102 -8.12 21.55 9.04
CA TYR A 102 -7.99 20.61 10.18
C TYR A 102 -6.94 20.98 11.20
N LYS A 103 -7.29 20.78 12.47
CA LYS A 103 -6.42 21.11 13.61
C LYS A 103 -5.58 19.91 14.04
N PHE A 104 -6.19 18.72 14.16
CA PHE A 104 -5.53 17.57 14.79
C PHE A 104 -5.87 16.22 14.13
N GLU A 105 -5.01 15.24 14.38
CA GLU A 105 -5.22 13.82 14.07
C GLU A 105 -5.00 13.01 15.35
N VAL A 106 -5.83 11.98 15.58
CA VAL A 106 -5.56 10.94 16.58
C VAL A 106 -5.02 9.69 15.91
N VAL A 107 -3.94 9.16 16.47
CA VAL A 107 -3.29 7.94 16.04
C VAL A 107 -3.47 6.88 17.10
N PHE A 108 -3.90 5.68 16.69
CA PHE A 108 -4.04 4.53 17.57
C PHE A 108 -3.81 3.23 16.78
N GLU A 109 -3.46 2.18 17.50
CA GLU A 109 -3.22 0.84 16.94
C GLU A 109 -4.53 0.05 16.92
N ILE A 110 -4.89 -0.48 15.76
CA ILE A 110 -5.93 -1.50 15.60
C ILE A 110 -5.25 -2.85 15.63
N LYS A 111 -5.82 -3.76 16.43
CA LYS A 111 -5.45 -5.18 16.48
C LYS A 111 -6.64 -6.00 16.02
N PHE A 112 -6.46 -6.79 14.97
CA PHE A 112 -7.52 -7.65 14.47
C PHE A 112 -6.97 -8.90 13.78
N LYS A 113 -7.69 -10.01 13.92
CA LYS A 113 -7.40 -11.31 13.32
C LYS A 113 -8.64 -11.82 12.59
N GLY A 114 -8.43 -12.35 11.39
CA GLY A 114 -9.50 -12.86 10.54
C GLY A 114 -10.08 -11.81 9.58
N ILE A 115 -10.94 -12.28 8.68
CA ILE A 115 -11.68 -11.46 7.74
C ILE A 115 -12.99 -11.07 8.40
N GLY A 116 -13.27 -9.78 8.54
CA GLY A 116 -14.33 -9.30 9.43
C GLY A 116 -14.36 -7.79 9.59
N PHE A 117 -15.05 -7.34 10.63
CA PHE A 117 -14.97 -5.96 11.08
C PHE A 117 -14.77 -5.86 12.59
N VAL A 118 -14.21 -4.74 13.03
CA VAL A 118 -14.11 -4.31 14.43
C VAL A 118 -14.40 -2.82 14.55
N THR A 119 -15.12 -2.42 15.58
CA THR A 119 -15.57 -1.05 15.81
C THR A 119 -14.83 -0.46 17.00
N TYR A 120 -14.16 0.66 16.76
CA TYR A 120 -13.56 1.52 17.78
C TYR A 120 -14.45 2.73 18.01
N PHE A 121 -14.40 3.30 19.21
CA PHE A 121 -15.17 4.49 19.58
C PHE A 121 -14.25 5.65 19.88
N ILE A 122 -14.61 6.83 19.39
CA ILE A 122 -13.90 8.08 19.64
C ILE A 122 -14.83 9.03 20.37
N GLN A 123 -14.43 9.48 21.56
CA GLN A 123 -15.17 10.42 22.40
C GLN A 123 -14.35 11.68 22.67
N TYR A 124 -14.93 12.86 22.42
CA TYR A 124 -14.33 14.11 22.83
C TYR A 124 -14.61 14.44 24.30
N ASN A 125 -13.61 14.99 24.97
CA ASN A 125 -13.73 15.49 26.32
C ASN A 125 -13.48 17.01 26.34
N ASN A 126 -14.31 17.75 27.07
CA ASN A 126 -14.23 19.23 27.14
C ASN A 126 -12.97 19.79 27.84
N LYS A 127 -12.09 18.94 28.38
CA LYS A 127 -10.84 19.40 29.00
C LYS A 127 -9.77 19.57 27.93
N LYS A 128 -8.95 20.61 27.98
CA LYS A 128 -7.76 20.70 27.11
C LYS A 128 -6.74 19.63 27.53
N SER A 129 -6.20 18.88 26.56
CA SER A 129 -5.04 18.00 26.76
C SER A 129 -3.77 18.67 26.24
N LYS A 130 -2.61 18.22 26.73
CA LYS A 130 -1.31 18.66 26.21
C LYS A 130 -1.13 18.07 24.80
N ILE A 131 -1.01 18.95 23.81
CA ILE A 131 -0.56 18.60 22.46
C ILE A 131 0.92 18.22 22.54
N LEU A 132 1.36 17.22 21.75
CA LEU A 132 2.78 16.90 21.65
C LEU A 132 3.56 18.12 21.12
N PRO A 133 4.68 18.50 21.74
CA PRO A 133 5.47 19.62 21.29
C PRO A 133 6.06 19.35 19.90
N LYS A 134 5.99 20.37 19.03
CA LYS A 134 6.72 20.41 17.77
C LYS A 134 8.15 20.88 18.04
N ASN A 135 9.14 20.11 17.56
CA ASN A 135 10.53 20.53 17.59
C ASN A 135 10.92 21.00 16.19
N ASP A 136 10.77 22.30 15.96
CA ASP A 136 11.14 22.93 14.69
C ASP A 136 12.67 23.07 14.61
N GLY A 137 13.28 22.38 13.64
CA GLY A 137 14.71 22.46 13.32
C GLY A 137 15.71 22.02 14.41
N LYS A 138 15.27 21.49 15.57
CA LYS A 138 16.16 21.13 16.69
C LYS A 138 16.52 19.66 16.78
N ASN A 139 15.67 18.78 16.26
CA ASN A 139 15.87 17.33 16.33
C ASN A 139 16.44 16.82 15.02
N ASN A 140 17.69 16.35 15.08
CA ASN A 140 18.38 15.78 13.91
C ASN A 140 18.19 14.27 13.80
N SER A 141 17.26 13.67 14.55
CA SER A 141 16.95 12.25 14.43
C SER A 141 15.57 11.88 14.94
N ILE A 142 15.02 10.80 14.36
CA ILE A 142 13.86 10.06 14.86
C ILE A 142 14.20 8.58 14.94
N GLU A 143 13.57 7.83 15.84
CA GLU A 143 13.79 6.38 15.97
C GLU A 143 12.56 5.63 16.48
N ASN A 144 12.47 4.33 16.21
CA ASN A 144 11.55 3.41 16.87
C ASN A 144 12.35 2.19 17.35
N ASP A 145 11.67 1.07 17.61
CA ASP A 145 12.29 -0.17 18.08
C ASP A 145 13.22 -0.82 17.02
N ASN A 146 13.01 -0.53 15.73
CA ASN A 146 13.69 -1.20 14.61
C ASN A 146 14.71 -0.31 13.88
N TYR A 147 14.40 0.97 13.72
CA TYR A 147 15.21 1.92 12.95
C TYR A 147 15.50 3.20 13.71
N LYS A 148 16.63 3.84 13.37
CA LYS A 148 16.94 5.22 13.69
C LYS A 148 17.33 5.96 12.42
N ILE A 149 16.74 7.12 12.17
CA ILE A 149 17.02 7.99 11.03
C ILE A 149 17.70 9.24 11.56
N THR A 150 18.79 9.66 10.92
CA THR A 150 19.46 10.93 11.21
C THR A 150 19.37 11.87 10.02
N PHE A 151 19.22 13.16 10.30
CA PHE A 151 19.10 14.23 9.31
C PHE A 151 20.33 15.13 9.34
N ASP A 152 20.72 15.66 8.18
CA ASP A 152 21.73 16.71 8.08
C ASP A 152 21.16 18.09 8.47
N ASN A 153 22.02 19.12 8.48
CA ASN A 153 21.61 20.48 8.84
C ASN A 153 20.61 21.12 7.86
N ASN A 154 20.45 20.55 6.66
CA ASN A 154 19.48 20.99 5.66
C ASN A 154 18.19 20.18 5.73
N GLY A 155 18.07 19.22 6.66
CA GLY A 155 16.92 18.34 6.83
C GLY A 155 16.95 17.08 5.95
N TYR A 156 17.94 16.86 5.09
CA TYR A 156 17.97 15.62 4.30
C TYR A 156 18.29 14.43 5.20
N ILE A 157 17.70 13.26 4.90
CA ILE A 157 18.15 12.01 5.52
C ILE A 157 19.64 11.84 5.19
N GLN A 158 20.43 11.55 6.22
CA GLN A 158 21.86 11.28 6.12
C GLN A 158 22.16 9.79 6.33
N ASN A 159 21.50 9.16 7.32
CA ASN A 159 21.71 7.75 7.64
C ASN A 159 20.43 7.07 8.11
N ILE A 160 20.34 5.76 7.86
CA ILE A 160 19.37 4.85 8.46
C ILE A 160 20.14 3.78 9.23
N THR A 161 19.93 3.70 10.54
CA THR A 161 20.45 2.63 11.40
C THR A 161 19.40 1.55 11.53
N ASN A 162 19.73 0.31 11.15
CA ASN A 162 18.97 -0.88 11.50
C ASN A 162 19.45 -1.39 12.87
N LYS A 163 18.59 -1.30 13.88
CA LYS A 163 18.94 -1.57 15.28
C LYS A 163 19.15 -3.05 15.56
N GLN A 164 18.36 -3.93 14.92
CA GLN A 164 18.50 -5.37 15.08
C GLN A 164 19.87 -5.85 14.59
N LEU A 165 20.37 -5.27 13.49
CA LEU A 165 21.67 -5.62 12.93
C LEU A 165 22.83 -4.83 13.55
N ASN A 166 22.54 -3.77 14.32
CA ASN A 166 23.50 -2.79 14.79
C ASN A 166 24.36 -2.19 13.65
N ILE A 167 23.72 -1.82 12.54
CA ILE A 167 24.38 -1.29 11.33
C ILE A 167 23.76 0.04 10.95
N THR A 168 24.61 0.99 10.59
CA THR A 168 24.23 2.29 10.03
C THR A 168 24.54 2.34 8.54
N PHE A 169 23.51 2.52 7.73
CA PHE A 169 23.60 2.71 6.29
C PHE A 169 23.58 4.21 5.95
N PRO A 170 24.60 4.75 5.26
CA PRO A 170 24.48 6.05 4.61
C PRO A 170 23.31 6.02 3.62
N PHE A 171 22.42 6.99 3.72
CA PHE A 171 21.16 7.01 2.98
C PHE A 171 20.77 8.44 2.62
N ASN A 172 20.27 8.66 1.41
CA ASN A 172 19.76 9.95 0.99
C ASN A 172 18.41 9.81 0.29
N LEU A 173 17.51 10.78 0.52
CA LEU A 173 16.21 10.90 -0.14
C LEU A 173 16.14 12.30 -0.76
N LYS A 174 16.02 12.39 -2.09
CA LYS A 174 15.90 13.66 -2.81
C LYS A 174 14.75 13.66 -3.79
N TYR A 175 14.14 14.83 -3.96
CA TYR A 175 13.22 15.11 -5.05
C TYR A 175 13.95 15.84 -6.18
N SER A 176 13.57 15.54 -7.41
CA SER A 176 14.02 16.23 -8.61
C SER A 176 13.05 15.91 -9.75
N TYR A 177 13.13 16.61 -10.88
CA TYR A 177 12.30 16.29 -12.05
C TYR A 177 13.11 16.23 -13.33
N TYR A 178 12.67 15.39 -14.27
CA TYR A 178 13.10 15.47 -15.65
C TYR A 178 12.28 16.54 -16.39
N ILE A 179 12.92 17.25 -17.31
CA ILE A 179 12.23 18.14 -18.25
C ILE A 179 11.81 17.28 -19.45
N GLY A 180 10.51 17.20 -19.71
CA GLY A 180 9.99 16.47 -20.87
C GLY A 180 10.28 17.20 -22.18
N CYS A 181 10.60 16.44 -23.23
CA CYS A 181 10.78 16.97 -24.59
C CYS A 181 9.53 17.71 -25.09
N GLY A 182 9.76 18.89 -25.68
CA GLY A 182 8.77 19.66 -26.42
C GLY A 182 8.55 19.14 -27.85
N LYS A 183 7.71 19.85 -28.62
CA LYS A 183 7.40 19.52 -30.03
C LYS A 183 8.59 19.59 -30.99
N ASP A 184 9.56 20.47 -30.72
CA ASP A 184 10.46 20.95 -31.78
C ASP A 184 11.75 20.14 -31.97
N ASN A 185 12.05 19.17 -31.10
CA ASN A 185 13.35 18.49 -31.12
C ASN A 185 13.28 16.96 -31.27
N PHE A 186 12.27 16.32 -30.68
CA PHE A 186 12.14 14.86 -30.59
C PHE A 186 10.67 14.47 -30.36
N GLN A 187 10.39 13.16 -30.30
CA GLN A 187 9.13 12.63 -29.79
C GLN A 187 8.79 13.32 -28.44
N PRO A 188 7.66 14.06 -28.36
CA PRO A 188 7.28 14.74 -27.12
C PRO A 188 7.01 13.76 -25.99
N SER A 189 7.26 14.21 -24.76
CA SER A 189 6.70 13.53 -23.59
C SER A 189 5.21 13.79 -23.50
N GLY A 190 4.42 12.75 -23.22
CA GLY A 190 2.96 12.82 -23.12
C GLY A 190 2.39 11.72 -22.23
N ALA A 191 1.13 11.36 -22.45
CA ALA A 191 0.41 10.39 -21.60
C ALA A 191 1.09 9.01 -21.59
N TYR A 192 1.65 8.57 -22.70
CA TYR A 192 2.26 7.26 -22.89
C TYR A 192 3.79 7.33 -22.87
N ILE A 193 4.36 8.33 -23.56
CA ILE A 193 5.81 8.44 -23.76
C ILE A 193 6.43 9.28 -22.64
N PHE A 194 7.45 8.70 -21.99
CA PHE A 194 8.45 9.42 -21.20
C PHE A 194 9.66 9.69 -22.09
N SER A 195 9.94 10.96 -22.38
CA SER A 195 11.01 11.41 -23.26
C SER A 195 11.72 12.60 -22.63
N PRO A 196 12.66 12.37 -21.68
CA PRO A 196 13.37 13.45 -21.03
C PRO A 196 14.33 14.13 -22.02
N ILE A 197 14.36 15.46 -22.02
CA ILE A 197 15.22 16.24 -22.95
C ILE A 197 16.72 16.00 -22.70
N ASN A 198 17.10 15.78 -21.45
CA ASN A 198 18.47 15.56 -21.00
C ASN A 198 18.54 14.35 -20.07
N THR A 199 19.74 13.81 -19.89
CA THR A 199 20.02 12.73 -18.93
C THR A 199 20.10 13.19 -17.47
N THR A 200 19.95 14.50 -17.24
CA THR A 200 20.06 15.14 -15.92
C THR A 200 18.70 15.61 -15.42
N THR A 201 18.51 15.55 -14.09
CA THR A 201 17.32 16.09 -13.42
C THR A 201 17.57 17.48 -12.85
N VAL A 202 16.52 18.30 -12.74
CA VAL A 202 16.56 19.58 -12.01
C VAL A 202 16.25 19.34 -10.54
N TYR A 203 17.16 19.77 -9.65
CA TYR A 203 17.02 19.64 -8.21
C TYR A 203 16.35 20.86 -7.58
N PHE A 204 15.71 20.65 -6.43
CA PHE A 204 15.17 21.72 -5.60
C PHE A 204 16.25 22.24 -4.65
N ASN A 205 16.74 23.46 -4.92
CA ASN A 205 17.71 24.16 -4.08
C ASN A 205 17.00 25.15 -3.16
N MET A 206 16.23 24.62 -2.19
CA MET A 206 15.49 25.42 -1.20
C MET A 206 15.79 24.90 0.20
N SER A 207 15.77 25.78 1.20
CA SER A 207 15.85 25.37 2.60
C SER A 207 14.61 24.55 2.97
N ILE A 208 14.81 23.35 3.51
CA ILE A 208 13.72 22.47 3.90
C ILE A 208 13.21 22.89 5.27
N ASN A 209 11.97 23.37 5.33
CA ASN A 209 11.32 23.60 6.63
C ASN A 209 10.98 22.24 7.25
N THR A 210 11.61 21.93 8.40
CA THR A 210 11.52 20.63 9.06
C THR A 210 10.91 20.76 10.46
N THR A 211 9.81 20.06 10.68
CA THR A 211 9.19 19.90 12.00
C THR A 211 9.25 18.44 12.42
N THR A 212 9.82 18.17 13.59
CA THR A 212 9.85 16.81 14.16
C THR A 212 8.89 16.70 15.34
N ILE A 213 8.13 15.59 15.36
CA ILE A 213 7.19 15.23 16.41
C ILE A 213 7.66 13.90 17.01
N ILE A 214 7.93 13.88 18.31
CA ILE A 214 8.30 12.68 19.06
C ILE A 214 7.12 12.26 19.92
N GLY A 215 6.63 11.05 19.72
CA GLY A 215 5.44 10.52 20.35
C GLY A 215 5.60 9.07 20.81
N SER A 216 4.60 8.59 21.55
CA SER A 216 4.63 7.24 22.13
C SER A 216 4.24 6.13 21.15
N LEU A 217 3.55 6.47 20.06
CA LEU A 217 3.08 5.54 19.03
C LEU A 217 3.73 5.79 17.67
N VAL A 218 4.04 7.06 17.36
CA VAL A 218 4.70 7.43 16.11
C VAL A 218 5.64 8.60 16.33
N ASN A 219 6.86 8.46 15.80
CA ASN A 219 7.80 9.55 15.60
C ASN A 219 7.75 9.98 14.13
N GLU A 220 7.63 11.28 13.89
CA GLU A 220 7.36 11.82 12.56
C GLU A 220 8.21 13.06 12.28
N THR A 221 8.89 13.08 11.14
CA THR A 221 9.55 14.27 10.61
C THR A 221 8.79 14.75 9.38
N ARG A 222 8.31 15.98 9.42
CA ARG A 222 7.52 16.64 8.37
C ARG A 222 8.36 17.67 7.66
N GLN A 223 8.33 17.66 6.34
CA GLN A 223 9.19 18.52 5.55
C GLN A 223 8.45 19.14 4.38
N GLN A 224 8.54 20.47 4.27
CA GLN A 224 8.18 21.19 3.06
C GLN A 224 9.45 21.35 2.21
N ILE A 225 9.51 20.66 1.08
CA ILE A 225 10.69 20.62 0.20
C ILE A 225 10.65 21.78 -0.81
N SER A 226 9.47 22.08 -1.35
CA SER A 226 9.20 23.19 -2.26
C SER A 226 7.73 23.62 -2.11
N PRO A 227 7.27 24.72 -2.74
CA PRO A 227 5.86 25.13 -2.65
C PRO A 227 4.83 24.09 -3.12
N TRP A 228 5.26 23.08 -3.87
CA TRP A 228 4.42 22.02 -4.45
C TRP A 228 4.90 20.61 -4.07
N ILE A 229 5.85 20.48 -3.13
CA ILE A 229 6.35 19.20 -2.65
C ILE A 229 6.51 19.22 -1.13
N SER A 230 5.83 18.30 -0.47
CA SER A 230 5.95 18.04 0.96
C SER A 230 5.89 16.54 1.21
N HIS A 231 6.46 16.09 2.33
CA HIS A 231 6.36 14.70 2.75
C HIS A 231 6.46 14.56 4.27
N SER A 232 6.06 13.39 4.76
CA SER A 232 6.21 12.98 6.16
C SER A 232 6.96 11.65 6.22
N ILE A 233 7.99 11.60 7.05
CA ILE A 233 8.79 10.40 7.35
C ILE A 233 8.33 9.90 8.71
N ARG A 234 7.74 8.70 8.77
CA ARG A 234 7.14 8.14 9.98
C ARG A 234 7.81 6.84 10.39
N LEU A 235 8.06 6.74 11.70
CA LEU A 235 8.48 5.54 12.39
C LEU A 235 7.42 5.20 13.44
N TYR A 236 6.55 4.25 13.13
CA TYR A 236 5.56 3.74 14.09
C TYR A 236 6.22 2.78 15.08
N LYS A 237 5.73 2.76 16.32
CA LYS A 237 6.19 1.86 17.37
C LYS A 237 6.10 0.40 16.92
N ASN A 238 7.14 -0.38 17.17
CA ASN A 238 7.28 -1.81 16.82
C ASN A 238 7.13 -2.14 15.33
N VAL A 239 7.11 -1.15 14.44
CA VAL A 239 7.00 -1.37 12.99
C VAL A 239 8.38 -1.37 12.35
N SER A 240 8.63 -2.37 11.51
CA SER A 240 9.92 -2.65 10.89
C SER A 240 10.00 -2.17 9.44
N TYR A 241 9.37 -1.03 9.15
CA TYR A 241 9.54 -0.26 7.91
C TYR A 241 9.54 1.23 8.23
N ILE A 242 10.03 2.03 7.29
CA ILE A 242 9.94 3.49 7.34
C ILE A 242 8.86 3.91 6.35
N GLU A 243 7.87 4.66 6.80
CA GLU A 243 6.80 5.16 5.94
C GLU A 243 7.14 6.57 5.44
N ILE A 244 7.10 6.75 4.13
CA ILE A 244 7.27 8.04 3.45
C ILE A 244 5.95 8.36 2.78
N GLN A 245 5.22 9.32 3.33
CA GLN A 245 4.00 9.82 2.71
C GLN A 245 4.28 11.14 2.03
N TRP A 246 4.16 11.18 0.71
CA TRP A 246 4.46 12.35 -0.11
C TRP A 246 3.16 13.03 -0.60
N THR A 247 3.21 14.36 -0.75
CA THR A 247 2.17 15.19 -1.38
C THR A 247 2.84 16.06 -2.42
N VAL A 248 2.43 15.89 -3.68
CA VAL A 248 3.04 16.50 -4.86
C VAL A 248 1.98 17.21 -5.69
N GLY A 249 2.25 18.45 -6.05
CA GLY A 249 1.39 19.29 -6.88
C GLY A 249 0.98 20.58 -6.16
N PRO A 250 0.35 21.54 -6.84
CA PRO A 250 0.19 21.59 -8.28
C PRO A 250 1.57 21.73 -8.95
N ILE A 251 1.90 20.85 -9.92
CA ILE A 251 3.15 20.99 -10.68
C ILE A 251 3.05 22.30 -11.47
N PRO A 252 3.98 23.26 -11.29
CA PRO A 252 3.82 24.60 -11.83
C PRO A 252 3.85 24.60 -13.36
N LYS A 253 2.98 25.43 -13.95
CA LYS A 253 2.90 25.74 -15.39
C LYS A 253 3.38 27.16 -15.61
N GLU A 254 4.46 27.34 -16.35
CA GLU A 254 4.95 28.67 -16.73
C GLU A 254 3.93 29.39 -17.63
N LYS A 255 3.90 30.73 -17.57
CA LYS A 255 2.95 31.53 -18.36
C LYS A 255 3.25 31.51 -19.87
N PHE A 256 4.53 31.43 -20.22
CA PHE A 256 5.03 31.37 -21.58
C PHE A 256 5.90 30.12 -21.70
N ASP A 257 5.77 29.39 -22.82
CA ASP A 257 6.51 28.17 -23.13
C ASP A 257 6.59 27.16 -21.97
N PRO A 258 5.43 26.61 -21.53
CA PRO A 258 5.37 25.76 -20.35
C PRO A 258 6.18 24.48 -20.56
N ILE A 259 7.07 24.18 -19.62
CA ILE A 259 7.94 23.01 -19.71
C ILE A 259 7.32 21.81 -18.99
N GLY A 260 7.31 20.65 -19.65
CA GLY A 260 6.87 19.41 -19.02
C GLY A 260 7.78 19.04 -17.85
N LYS A 261 7.21 18.66 -16.70
CA LYS A 261 7.95 18.28 -15.49
C LYS A 261 7.50 16.90 -15.03
N GLU A 262 8.46 16.00 -14.95
CA GLU A 262 8.23 14.61 -14.53
C GLU A 262 8.94 14.37 -13.21
N LEU A 263 8.19 14.48 -12.11
CA LEU A 263 8.75 14.49 -10.77
C LEU A 263 9.09 13.08 -10.30
N ILE A 264 10.30 12.93 -9.78
CA ILE A 264 10.79 11.71 -9.17
C ILE A 264 11.16 11.92 -7.70
N ILE A 265 11.08 10.83 -6.94
CA ILE A 265 11.76 10.67 -5.65
C ILE A 265 12.89 9.66 -5.82
N ARG A 266 14.09 10.04 -5.39
CA ARG A 266 15.31 9.26 -5.51
C ARG A 266 15.80 8.85 -4.13
N TYR A 267 16.00 7.55 -3.96
CA TYR A 267 16.54 6.91 -2.76
C TYR A 267 17.93 6.38 -3.07
N SER A 268 18.95 6.95 -2.45
CA SER A 268 20.36 6.58 -2.67
C SER A 268 20.93 5.90 -1.42
N THR A 269 21.56 4.75 -1.63
CA THR A 269 22.26 3.94 -0.63
C THR A 269 23.71 3.71 -1.07
N THR A 270 24.50 2.99 -0.27
CA THR A 270 25.86 2.57 -0.64
C THR A 270 25.93 1.15 -1.20
N LEU A 271 24.78 0.46 -1.33
CA LEU A 271 24.71 -0.90 -1.84
C LEU A 271 25.26 -0.97 -3.28
N GLN A 272 26.04 -2.01 -3.58
CA GLN A 272 26.60 -2.23 -4.91
C GLN A 272 25.78 -3.30 -5.63
N ASN A 273 24.75 -2.87 -6.39
CA ASN A 273 23.84 -3.76 -7.11
C ASN A 273 24.24 -4.05 -8.56
N ASN A 274 25.36 -3.51 -9.05
CA ASN A 274 25.92 -3.77 -10.38
C ASN A 274 24.90 -3.55 -11.53
N GLY A 275 24.13 -2.48 -11.43
CA GLY A 275 23.05 -2.13 -12.35
C GLY A 275 21.85 -3.09 -12.34
N GLN A 276 21.79 -4.06 -11.41
CA GLN A 276 20.68 -5.01 -11.31
C GLN A 276 19.65 -4.57 -10.27
N PHE A 277 18.37 -4.71 -10.59
CA PHE A 277 17.27 -4.43 -9.68
C PHE A 277 16.09 -5.36 -9.97
N LYS A 278 15.20 -5.55 -8.99
CA LYS A 278 14.03 -6.41 -9.13
C LYS A 278 12.77 -5.55 -9.08
N THR A 279 11.90 -5.65 -10.09
CA THR A 279 10.57 -5.04 -10.08
C THR A 279 9.51 -6.12 -9.95
N ASP A 280 8.34 -5.82 -9.42
CA ASP A 280 7.21 -6.76 -9.52
C ASP A 280 6.65 -6.83 -10.95
N SER A 281 5.91 -7.90 -11.22
CA SER A 281 5.01 -8.04 -12.37
C SER A 281 3.61 -8.23 -11.82
N ASN A 282 2.80 -7.16 -11.89
CA ASN A 282 1.42 -7.11 -11.43
C ASN A 282 1.25 -7.56 -9.97
N GLY A 283 2.19 -7.17 -9.11
CA GLY A 283 2.18 -7.46 -7.68
C GLY A 283 2.55 -8.89 -7.31
N ARG A 284 2.97 -9.71 -8.28
CA ARG A 284 3.29 -11.12 -8.07
C ARG A 284 4.77 -11.41 -8.29
N GLN A 285 5.15 -11.79 -9.50
CA GLN A 285 6.50 -12.30 -9.80
C GLN A 285 7.54 -11.17 -9.72
N SER A 286 8.73 -11.46 -9.23
CA SER A 286 9.89 -10.56 -9.29
C SER A 286 10.62 -10.74 -10.61
N MET A 287 10.70 -9.65 -11.35
CA MET A 287 11.39 -9.57 -12.63
C MET A 287 12.76 -8.94 -12.42
N TYR A 288 13.81 -9.67 -12.79
CA TYR A 288 15.16 -9.14 -12.81
C TYR A 288 15.31 -8.16 -13.97
N ARG A 289 15.74 -6.94 -13.64
CA ARG A 289 16.08 -5.87 -14.56
C ARG A 289 17.57 -5.59 -14.46
N LYS A 290 18.16 -5.16 -15.58
CA LYS A 290 19.53 -4.70 -15.61
C LYS A 290 19.60 -3.45 -16.47
N THR A 291 20.19 -2.40 -15.92
CA THR A 291 20.34 -1.11 -16.59
C THR A 291 21.16 -1.28 -17.86
N ASN A 292 20.68 -0.68 -18.96
CA ASN A 292 21.26 -0.74 -20.31
C ASN A 292 21.43 -2.16 -20.86
N TYR A 293 20.45 -3.04 -20.60
CA TYR A 293 20.50 -4.43 -21.02
C TYR A 293 19.14 -4.95 -21.47
N ALA A 294 19.15 -5.78 -22.52
CA ALA A 294 18.01 -6.57 -22.94
C ALA A 294 18.42 -8.05 -23.07
N PRO A 295 17.58 -9.01 -22.61
CA PRO A 295 17.92 -10.42 -22.68
C PRO A 295 17.79 -11.02 -24.09
N ASP A 296 16.90 -10.47 -24.92
CA ASP A 296 16.47 -11.10 -26.18
C ASP A 296 17.05 -10.45 -27.44
N TYR A 297 17.81 -9.36 -27.31
CA TYR A 297 18.44 -8.66 -28.43
C TYR A 297 19.68 -7.87 -27.99
N THR A 298 20.54 -7.54 -28.95
CA THR A 298 21.68 -6.64 -28.71
C THR A 298 21.16 -5.25 -28.35
N TYR A 299 21.30 -4.87 -27.08
CA TYR A 299 20.82 -3.57 -26.59
C TYR A 299 21.67 -2.42 -27.15
N LYS A 300 21.07 -1.54 -27.95
CA LYS A 300 21.65 -0.27 -28.36
C LYS A 300 21.02 0.83 -27.52
N ASN A 301 21.81 1.49 -26.68
CA ASN A 301 21.31 2.53 -25.79
C ASN A 301 21.04 3.83 -26.57
N THR A 302 19.81 4.03 -27.03
CA THR A 302 19.37 5.28 -27.68
C THR A 302 18.66 6.23 -26.72
N ASP A 303 18.12 5.72 -25.62
CA ASP A 303 17.48 6.51 -24.57
C ASP A 303 17.97 6.01 -23.20
N PRO A 304 19.06 6.59 -22.66
CA PRO A 304 19.71 6.09 -21.44
C PRO A 304 18.87 6.23 -20.17
N ILE A 305 17.76 6.98 -20.22
CA ILE A 305 16.89 7.19 -19.07
C ILE A 305 15.60 6.40 -19.26
N ALA A 306 14.78 6.75 -20.25
CA ALA A 306 13.43 6.23 -20.36
C ALA A 306 13.40 4.72 -20.67
N ALA A 307 14.36 4.22 -21.45
CA ALA A 307 14.44 2.77 -21.73
C ALA A 307 14.82 1.92 -20.51
N ASN A 308 15.28 2.55 -19.42
CA ASN A 308 15.58 1.87 -18.15
C ASN A 308 14.46 2.01 -17.12
N TYR A 309 13.34 2.66 -17.46
CA TYR A 309 12.16 2.70 -16.61
C TYR A 309 11.30 1.45 -16.79
N TYR A 310 10.83 0.91 -15.67
CA TYR A 310 9.96 -0.26 -15.62
C TYR A 310 8.73 0.00 -14.76
N PRO A 311 7.60 -0.68 -15.02
CA PRO A 311 6.44 -0.58 -14.16
C PRO A 311 6.66 -1.33 -12.85
N ILE A 312 6.14 -0.75 -11.77
CA ILE A 312 5.88 -1.44 -10.51
C ILE A 312 4.45 -1.19 -10.09
N THR A 313 3.83 -2.18 -9.45
CA THR A 313 2.48 -2.08 -8.87
C THR A 313 2.46 -2.44 -7.39
N ASN A 314 3.60 -2.86 -6.85
CA ASN A 314 3.69 -3.35 -5.49
C ASN A 314 5.08 -3.10 -4.89
N LYS A 315 6.17 -3.46 -5.58
CA LYS A 315 7.51 -3.39 -5.01
C LYS A 315 8.66 -3.32 -6.01
N VAL A 316 9.75 -2.70 -5.55
CA VAL A 316 11.07 -2.72 -6.18
C VAL A 316 12.16 -3.00 -5.14
N SER A 317 13.23 -3.70 -5.53
CA SER A 317 14.38 -3.92 -4.65
C SER A 317 15.73 -3.88 -5.37
N ILE A 318 16.76 -3.41 -4.68
CA ILE A 318 18.19 -3.58 -5.01
C ILE A 318 18.87 -4.30 -3.86
N ASN A 319 19.96 -5.01 -4.13
CA ASN A 319 20.73 -5.71 -3.11
C ASN A 319 22.19 -5.86 -3.54
N ASP A 320 23.07 -5.95 -2.55
CA ASP A 320 24.40 -6.50 -2.73
C ASP A 320 24.43 -7.98 -2.27
N ASN A 321 25.60 -8.50 -1.92
CA ASN A 321 25.73 -9.89 -1.45
C ASN A 321 25.09 -10.13 -0.07
N LYS A 322 24.95 -9.11 0.77
CA LYS A 322 24.54 -9.22 2.18
C LYS A 322 23.27 -8.45 2.52
N TYR A 323 23.10 -7.26 1.98
CA TYR A 323 22.00 -6.36 2.33
C TYR A 323 21.08 -6.08 1.15
N LEU A 324 19.84 -5.76 1.49
CA LEU A 324 18.77 -5.47 0.54
C LEU A 324 18.12 -4.14 0.93
N PHE A 325 17.83 -3.32 -0.07
CA PHE A 325 16.98 -2.14 0.03
C PHE A 325 15.74 -2.34 -0.84
N SER A 326 14.56 -2.05 -0.29
CA SER A 326 13.28 -2.22 -1.00
C SER A 326 12.32 -1.08 -0.73
N ILE A 327 11.49 -0.81 -1.73
CA ILE A 327 10.38 0.14 -1.65
C ILE A 327 9.11 -0.65 -1.98
N LEU A 328 8.11 -0.58 -1.10
CA LEU A 328 6.73 -0.94 -1.42
C LEU A 328 5.95 0.33 -1.77
N VAL A 329 5.08 0.23 -2.77
CA VAL A 329 4.28 1.35 -3.30
C VAL A 329 2.78 1.10 -3.12
N ASP A 330 2.00 2.15 -2.92
CA ASP A 330 0.54 2.09 -2.76
C ASP A 330 -0.24 2.13 -4.09
N ARG A 331 0.46 2.31 -5.22
CA ARG A 331 -0.10 2.46 -6.56
C ARG A 331 0.89 2.05 -7.65
N ALA A 332 0.39 1.98 -8.89
CA ALA A 332 1.25 1.77 -10.05
C ALA A 332 2.15 2.99 -10.33
N GLN A 333 3.44 2.76 -10.52
CA GLN A 333 4.44 3.82 -10.77
C GLN A 333 5.54 3.33 -11.72
N GLY A 334 6.24 4.28 -12.35
CA GLY A 334 7.47 4.02 -13.09
C GLY A 334 8.69 4.08 -12.15
N VAL A 335 9.61 3.13 -12.29
CA VAL A 335 10.83 3.04 -11.46
C VAL A 335 12.06 2.74 -12.30
N SER A 336 13.22 3.20 -11.85
CA SER A 336 14.52 2.80 -12.40
C SER A 336 15.62 2.70 -11.33
N SER A 337 16.74 2.07 -11.70
CA SER A 337 18.01 2.04 -10.97
C SER A 337 19.13 2.47 -11.92
N LEU A 338 19.24 3.78 -12.17
CA LEU A 338 20.19 4.32 -13.16
C LEU A 338 21.64 4.31 -12.66
N LYS A 339 21.84 4.25 -11.35
CA LYS A 339 23.14 4.19 -10.68
C LYS A 339 23.13 3.11 -9.60
N ASP A 340 24.30 2.54 -9.35
CA ASP A 340 24.46 1.60 -8.25
C ASP A 340 24.11 2.26 -6.91
N GLY A 341 23.40 1.51 -6.08
CA GLY A 341 22.88 1.94 -4.79
C GLY A 341 21.61 2.76 -4.87
N GLU A 342 21.08 3.07 -6.06
CA GLU A 342 20.01 4.04 -6.24
C GLU A 342 18.73 3.42 -6.83
N LEU A 343 17.59 3.85 -6.28
CA LEU A 343 16.27 3.66 -6.87
C LEU A 343 15.60 5.02 -7.04
N GLU A 344 15.06 5.29 -8.23
CA GLU A 344 14.19 6.45 -8.47
C GLU A 344 12.79 6.01 -8.88
N VAL A 345 11.78 6.62 -8.26
CA VAL A 345 10.36 6.36 -8.52
C VAL A 345 9.71 7.64 -9.02
N MET A 346 9.05 7.58 -10.17
CA MET A 346 8.29 8.70 -10.70
C MET A 346 6.94 8.81 -9.98
N LEU A 347 6.68 9.98 -9.40
CA LEU A 347 5.53 10.22 -8.55
C LEU A 347 4.36 10.86 -9.30
N HIS A 348 4.66 11.85 -10.12
CA HIS A 348 3.66 12.65 -10.82
C HIS A 348 4.28 13.31 -12.06
N ARG A 349 3.47 13.54 -13.09
CA ARG A 349 3.90 14.10 -14.39
C ARG A 349 2.91 15.16 -14.82
N ARG A 350 3.43 16.25 -15.39
CA ARG A 350 2.62 17.23 -16.12
C ARG A 350 3.34 17.57 -17.41
N ALA A 351 2.74 17.23 -18.54
CA ALA A 351 3.26 17.47 -19.88
C ALA A 351 2.30 18.36 -20.66
N PHE A 352 2.83 19.25 -21.49
CA PHE A 352 2.04 20.28 -22.18
C PHE A 352 1.92 20.04 -23.69
N HIS A 353 2.22 18.82 -24.12
CA HIS A 353 2.06 18.35 -25.48
C HIS A 353 1.47 16.93 -25.49
N ASP A 354 0.71 16.62 -26.54
CA ASP A 354 0.35 15.26 -26.90
C ASP A 354 1.59 14.53 -27.47
N ASP A 355 1.68 13.23 -27.23
CA ASP A 355 2.76 12.37 -27.73
C ASP A 355 2.40 11.62 -29.02
N TYR A 356 1.31 12.02 -29.68
CA TYR A 356 0.91 11.53 -31.00
C TYR A 356 0.59 10.03 -31.07
N LEU A 357 0.16 9.44 -29.94
CA LEU A 357 -0.27 8.04 -29.87
C LEU A 357 -1.81 7.86 -29.80
N GLY A 358 -2.56 8.91 -30.11
CA GLY A 358 -4.00 8.83 -30.40
C GLY A 358 -4.94 9.25 -29.26
N VAL A 359 -4.42 9.73 -28.12
CA VAL A 359 -5.26 10.39 -27.11
C VAL A 359 -5.57 11.85 -27.50
N GLU A 360 -4.68 12.48 -28.26
CA GLU A 360 -4.84 13.86 -28.79
C GLU A 360 -4.96 14.94 -27.70
N GLU A 361 -4.49 14.64 -26.49
CA GLU A 361 -4.52 15.52 -25.34
C GLU A 361 -3.16 15.50 -24.62
N ALA A 362 -2.74 16.66 -24.12
CA ALA A 362 -1.58 16.74 -23.25
C ALA A 362 -1.90 16.16 -21.87
N LEU A 363 -0.91 15.59 -21.19
CA LEU A 363 -1.05 15.16 -19.79
C LEU A 363 -1.01 16.40 -18.85
N ASP A 364 -2.06 17.22 -18.90
CA ASP A 364 -2.24 18.48 -18.17
C ASP A 364 -3.44 18.38 -17.19
N GLU A 365 -3.42 17.38 -16.31
CA GLU A 365 -4.51 17.13 -15.37
C GLU A 365 -4.72 18.30 -14.40
N LEU A 366 -5.98 18.74 -14.26
CA LEU A 366 -6.39 19.83 -13.36
C LEU A 366 -7.11 19.28 -12.12
N GLY A 367 -6.90 19.90 -10.97
CA GLY A 367 -7.64 19.66 -9.74
C GLY A 367 -8.98 20.42 -9.67
N GLU A 368 -9.71 20.25 -8.57
CA GLU A 368 -11.02 20.90 -8.33
C GLU A 368 -10.96 22.44 -8.35
N ASP A 369 -9.79 23.02 -8.07
CA ASP A 369 -9.54 24.47 -8.06
C ASP A 369 -9.10 25.02 -9.43
N GLY A 370 -9.00 24.16 -10.46
CA GLY A 370 -8.51 24.51 -11.79
C GLY A 370 -6.98 24.64 -11.91
N ASN A 371 -6.23 24.43 -10.83
CA ASN A 371 -4.77 24.33 -10.86
C ASN A 371 -4.33 22.89 -11.23
N GLY A 372 -3.02 22.65 -11.35
CA GLY A 372 -2.53 21.30 -11.65
C GLY A 372 -2.90 20.29 -10.56
N LEU A 373 -3.23 19.06 -10.92
CA LEU A 373 -3.65 18.02 -9.98
C LEU A 373 -2.62 17.78 -8.87
N ILE A 374 -3.11 17.63 -7.64
CA ILE A 374 -2.32 17.28 -6.46
C ILE A 374 -2.49 15.78 -6.19
N ALA A 375 -1.36 15.07 -6.11
CA ALA A 375 -1.31 13.65 -5.80
C ALA A 375 -0.67 13.44 -4.42
N ARG A 376 -1.23 12.52 -3.63
CA ARG A 376 -0.68 12.09 -2.34
C ARG A 376 -0.59 10.57 -2.31
N GLY A 377 0.53 10.03 -1.85
CA GLY A 377 0.76 8.59 -1.79
C GLY A 377 1.78 8.16 -0.74
N ILE A 378 1.94 6.85 -0.59
CA ILE A 378 2.76 6.23 0.46
C ILE A 378 3.78 5.27 -0.16
N HIS A 379 5.04 5.42 0.25
CA HIS A 379 6.07 4.41 0.10
C HIS A 379 6.44 3.82 1.47
N ARG A 380 6.63 2.51 1.55
CA ARG A 380 7.24 1.85 2.73
C ARG A 380 8.62 1.34 2.34
N ILE A 381 9.66 1.83 3.00
CA ILE A 381 11.05 1.46 2.69
C ILE A 381 11.64 0.53 3.76
N TYR A 382 12.50 -0.38 3.30
CA TYR A 382 13.17 -1.42 4.10
C TYR A 382 14.66 -1.44 3.76
N ILE A 383 15.53 -1.56 4.76
CA ILE A 383 16.97 -1.75 4.56
C ILE A 383 17.55 -2.66 5.66
N GLY A 384 18.28 -3.70 5.27
CA GLY A 384 18.72 -4.72 6.23
C GLY A 384 19.24 -5.99 5.56
N ASP A 385 19.27 -7.09 6.30
CA ASP A 385 19.76 -8.38 5.84
C ASP A 385 18.92 -8.91 4.67
N LYS A 386 19.60 -9.33 3.60
CA LYS A 386 18.95 -9.77 2.36
C LYS A 386 18.06 -10.99 2.57
N ASN A 387 18.46 -11.95 3.39
CA ASN A 387 17.71 -13.19 3.58
C ASN A 387 16.46 -12.95 4.41
N GLU A 388 16.58 -12.19 5.50
CA GLU A 388 15.43 -11.82 6.33
C GLU A 388 14.41 -10.97 5.56
N LEU A 389 14.90 -9.95 4.83
CA LEU A 389 14.02 -9.02 4.14
C LEU A 389 13.31 -9.63 2.92
N THR A 390 13.94 -10.57 2.21
CA THR A 390 13.34 -11.18 1.00
C THR A 390 11.95 -11.76 1.30
N THR A 391 11.84 -12.56 2.36
CA THR A 391 10.56 -13.12 2.81
C THR A 391 9.65 -12.06 3.40
N LYS A 392 10.19 -11.19 4.25
CA LYS A 392 9.41 -10.19 4.96
C LYS A 392 8.70 -9.21 4.02
N ILE A 393 9.39 -8.76 2.98
CA ILE A 393 8.83 -7.84 1.98
C ILE A 393 7.66 -8.49 1.23
N ARG A 394 7.69 -9.82 1.01
CA ARG A 394 6.56 -10.55 0.42
C ARG A 394 5.35 -10.51 1.35
N ASP A 395 5.54 -10.84 2.62
CA ASP A 395 4.46 -10.83 3.60
C ASP A 395 3.87 -9.41 3.73
N ASP A 396 4.74 -8.42 3.91
CA ASP A 396 4.36 -7.02 4.09
C ASP A 396 3.72 -6.43 2.83
N SER A 397 4.10 -6.88 1.62
CA SER A 397 3.46 -6.46 0.38
C SER A 397 2.00 -6.86 0.25
N VAL A 398 1.63 -8.05 0.75
CA VAL A 398 0.24 -8.52 0.77
C VAL A 398 -0.55 -7.74 1.81
N ILE A 399 0.06 -7.48 2.96
CA ILE A 399 -0.55 -6.69 4.04
C ILE A 399 -0.80 -5.25 3.58
N PHE A 400 0.13 -4.66 2.83
CA PHE A 400 0.00 -3.31 2.32
C PHE A 400 -1.07 -3.21 1.23
N TYR A 401 -1.15 -4.17 0.31
CA TYR A 401 -2.24 -4.21 -0.67
C TYR A 401 -3.62 -4.40 -0.01
N LYS A 402 -3.68 -5.07 1.15
CA LYS A 402 -4.91 -5.33 1.92
C LYS A 402 -5.12 -4.35 3.07
N GLU A 403 -4.81 -3.06 2.91
CA GLU A 403 -5.16 -2.07 3.93
C GLU A 403 -6.65 -2.13 4.27
N PRO A 404 -7.02 -1.99 5.56
CA PRO A 404 -8.41 -2.07 5.97
C PRO A 404 -9.19 -0.86 5.45
N ILE A 405 -10.49 -1.06 5.24
CA ILE A 405 -11.41 0.03 4.89
C ILE A 405 -11.97 0.61 6.20
N LEU A 406 -11.88 1.93 6.36
CA LEU A 406 -12.40 2.64 7.54
C LEU A 406 -13.72 3.31 7.21
N MET A 407 -14.75 3.02 8.00
CA MET A 407 -16.05 3.68 7.93
C MET A 407 -16.38 4.40 9.24
N PHE A 408 -17.11 5.51 9.14
CA PHE A 408 -17.38 6.41 10.26
C PHE A 408 -18.87 6.56 10.47
N SER A 409 -19.32 6.56 11.72
CA SER A 409 -20.73 6.86 12.03
C SER A 409 -20.87 7.77 13.24
N ASN A 410 -21.72 8.78 13.12
CA ASN A 410 -22.10 9.67 14.22
C ASN A 410 -22.97 8.91 15.22
N ILE A 411 -22.58 8.95 16.50
CA ILE A 411 -23.33 8.32 17.59
C ILE A 411 -23.54 9.28 18.77
N ASN A 412 -23.67 10.59 18.51
CA ASN A 412 -23.94 11.60 19.54
C ASN A 412 -25.16 11.29 20.42
N ASN A 413 -26.18 10.63 19.84
CA ASN A 413 -27.45 10.34 20.50
C ASN A 413 -27.50 8.94 21.15
N ILE A 414 -26.40 8.18 21.14
CA ILE A 414 -26.36 6.80 21.63
C ILE A 414 -25.15 6.65 22.54
N THR A 415 -25.36 6.16 23.76
CA THR A 415 -24.22 5.86 24.65
C THR A 415 -23.46 4.64 24.13
N ILE A 416 -22.14 4.52 24.36
CA ILE A 416 -21.38 3.34 23.91
C ILE A 416 -21.94 2.03 24.50
N ASN A 417 -22.44 2.07 25.75
CA ASN A 417 -23.07 0.91 26.36
C ASN A 417 -24.36 0.52 25.62
N GLU A 418 -25.18 1.51 25.25
CA GLU A 418 -26.36 1.28 24.44
C GLU A 418 -26.00 0.77 23.03
N TYR A 419 -24.95 1.32 22.41
CA TYR A 419 -24.45 0.84 21.12
C TYR A 419 -24.09 -0.65 21.22
N LYS A 420 -23.28 -1.03 22.21
CA LYS A 420 -22.85 -2.43 22.44
C LYS A 420 -24.01 -3.37 22.80
N GLN A 421 -25.11 -2.86 23.34
CA GLN A 421 -26.32 -3.65 23.62
C GLN A 421 -27.17 -3.89 22.37
N ASN A 422 -27.10 -2.99 21.39
CA ASN A 422 -27.90 -3.02 20.17
C ASN A 422 -27.13 -3.55 18.96
N PHE A 423 -25.79 -3.55 18.99
CA PHE A 423 -24.92 -3.84 17.85
C PHE A 423 -23.70 -4.63 18.28
N LEU A 424 -23.32 -5.64 17.49
CA LEU A 424 -22.01 -6.29 17.60
C LEU A 424 -20.92 -5.29 17.20
N THR A 425 -19.91 -5.15 18.06
CA THR A 425 -18.74 -4.29 17.84
C THR A 425 -17.57 -5.02 17.20
N ASN A 426 -17.67 -6.34 17.07
CA ASN A 426 -16.75 -7.14 16.28
C ASN A 426 -17.54 -8.28 15.61
N PHE A 427 -17.09 -8.70 14.43
CA PHE A 427 -17.60 -9.89 13.77
C PHE A 427 -16.53 -10.44 12.83
N LYS A 428 -16.29 -11.75 12.89
CA LYS A 428 -15.36 -12.45 12.00
C LYS A 428 -16.15 -13.36 11.07
N PHE A 429 -16.07 -13.12 9.77
CA PHE A 429 -16.67 -13.99 8.75
C PHE A 429 -15.93 -15.32 8.70
N ILE A 430 -14.60 -15.25 8.66
CA ILE A 430 -13.69 -16.39 8.78
C ILE A 430 -12.43 -15.96 9.53
N GLU A 431 -11.87 -16.87 10.32
CA GLU A 431 -10.60 -16.67 11.04
C GLU A 431 -9.68 -17.87 10.77
N PRO A 432 -9.23 -18.03 9.52
CA PRO A 432 -8.53 -19.24 9.12
C PRO A 432 -7.10 -19.23 9.68
N SER A 433 -6.67 -20.36 10.22
CA SER A 433 -5.26 -20.58 10.58
C SER A 433 -4.53 -21.11 9.36
N LEU A 434 -4.03 -20.19 8.53
CA LEU A 434 -3.29 -20.53 7.31
C LEU A 434 -1.78 -20.59 7.57
N PRO A 435 -1.07 -21.54 6.94
CA PRO A 435 0.39 -21.54 6.96
C PRO A 435 0.96 -20.23 6.40
N LYS A 436 2.11 -19.81 6.92
CA LYS A 436 2.86 -18.67 6.40
C LYS A 436 3.12 -18.85 4.89
N GLY A 437 2.87 -17.80 4.11
CA GLY A 437 3.00 -17.81 2.66
C GLY A 437 1.73 -18.11 1.88
N ILE A 438 0.66 -18.57 2.54
CA ILE A 438 -0.65 -18.73 1.92
C ILE A 438 -1.47 -17.46 2.12
N ASN A 439 -2.03 -16.94 1.03
CA ASN A 439 -2.96 -15.83 1.06
C ASN A 439 -4.29 -16.23 0.42
N ILE A 440 -5.39 -15.82 1.06
CA ILE A 440 -6.71 -15.81 0.43
C ILE A 440 -6.74 -14.66 -0.56
N LEU A 441 -6.63 -14.96 -1.84
CA LEU A 441 -6.63 -13.95 -2.89
C LEU A 441 -8.02 -13.33 -3.06
N SER A 442 -9.06 -14.16 -3.12
CA SER A 442 -10.45 -13.68 -3.20
C SER A 442 -11.46 -14.71 -2.68
N ILE A 443 -12.58 -14.20 -2.18
CA ILE A 443 -13.79 -14.94 -1.85
C ILE A 443 -14.96 -14.15 -2.43
N GLU A 444 -15.78 -14.77 -3.26
CA GLU A 444 -16.84 -14.10 -4.00
C GLU A 444 -18.07 -15.00 -4.07
N SER A 445 -19.26 -14.46 -3.79
CA SER A 445 -20.51 -15.17 -4.03
C SER A 445 -20.91 -14.98 -5.49
N LEU A 446 -21.10 -16.08 -6.23
CA LEU A 446 -21.46 -16.03 -7.65
C LEU A 446 -22.94 -15.70 -7.87
N ASN A 447 -23.78 -15.91 -6.85
CA ASN A 447 -25.20 -15.61 -6.90
C ASN A 447 -25.73 -15.38 -5.48
N GLN A 448 -26.52 -14.31 -5.32
CA GLN A 448 -27.18 -13.88 -4.08
C GLN A 448 -27.97 -14.98 -3.32
N PHE A 449 -28.46 -16.00 -4.02
CA PHE A 449 -29.23 -17.10 -3.42
C PHE A 449 -28.49 -18.43 -3.38
N SER A 450 -27.29 -18.50 -3.97
CA SER A 450 -26.56 -19.75 -4.06
C SER A 450 -25.70 -19.98 -2.81
N THR A 451 -25.47 -21.25 -2.52
CA THR A 451 -24.43 -21.67 -1.59
C THR A 451 -23.05 -21.74 -2.25
N GLU A 452 -22.94 -21.30 -3.52
CA GLU A 452 -21.76 -21.40 -4.37
C GLU A 452 -20.87 -20.16 -4.20
N TRP A 453 -19.62 -20.40 -3.79
CA TRP A 453 -18.61 -19.38 -3.61
C TRP A 453 -17.41 -19.66 -4.50
N LEU A 454 -16.95 -18.64 -5.21
CA LEU A 454 -15.67 -18.66 -5.90
C LEU A 454 -14.57 -18.29 -4.90
N PHE A 455 -13.61 -19.17 -4.75
CA PHE A 455 -12.55 -19.06 -3.75
C PHE A 455 -11.18 -19.23 -4.39
N ARG A 456 -10.27 -18.29 -4.15
CA ARG A 456 -8.90 -18.34 -4.67
C ARG A 456 -7.89 -18.28 -3.54
N LEU A 457 -6.96 -19.23 -3.55
CA LEU A 457 -5.79 -19.26 -2.68
C LEU A 457 -4.53 -19.16 -3.51
N GLU A 458 -3.54 -18.45 -2.97
CA GLU A 458 -2.22 -18.36 -3.59
C GLU A 458 -1.11 -18.67 -2.60
N GLN A 459 -0.02 -19.24 -3.11
CA GLN A 459 1.26 -19.21 -2.42
C GLN A 459 2.08 -18.02 -2.92
N ILE A 460 2.42 -17.10 -2.03
CA ILE A 460 3.02 -15.80 -2.38
C ILE A 460 4.54 -15.85 -2.63
N TYR A 461 5.19 -16.97 -2.26
CA TYR A 461 6.64 -17.13 -2.37
C TYR A 461 7.05 -17.75 -3.72
N GLU A 462 8.22 -17.33 -4.20
CA GLU A 462 8.85 -17.86 -5.41
C GLU A 462 9.69 -19.11 -5.13
N GLY A 463 9.88 -19.96 -6.16
CA GLY A 463 10.56 -21.26 -6.05
C GLY A 463 12.01 -21.21 -5.55
N ASP A 464 12.68 -20.06 -5.71
CA ASP A 464 14.10 -19.82 -5.44
C ASP A 464 14.33 -18.77 -4.33
N GLU A 465 13.28 -18.33 -3.64
CA GLU A 465 13.41 -17.36 -2.55
C GLU A 465 14.14 -17.94 -1.34
N MET A 466 15.38 -17.50 -1.14
CA MET A 466 16.17 -17.86 0.05
C MET A 466 15.46 -17.39 1.32
N GLY A 467 15.37 -18.27 2.32
CA GLY A 467 14.79 -17.95 3.64
C GLY A 467 13.42 -18.57 3.92
N VAL A 468 12.68 -18.96 2.89
CA VAL A 468 11.51 -19.84 3.03
C VAL A 468 11.75 -21.10 2.26
N LYS A 469 11.35 -22.22 2.84
CA LYS A 469 11.21 -23.46 2.07
C LYS A 469 10.13 -23.20 1.03
N SER A 470 10.53 -22.74 -0.16
CA SER A 470 9.74 -22.66 -1.41
C SER A 470 9.30 -24.03 -1.87
N GLN A 471 8.65 -24.70 -0.95
CA GLN A 471 8.19 -26.05 -0.99
C GLN A 471 6.67 -25.97 -1.12
N PRO A 472 6.06 -27.04 -1.63
CA PRO A 472 4.61 -27.16 -1.61
C PRO A 472 4.07 -27.00 -0.20
N ILE A 473 2.97 -26.26 -0.05
CA ILE A 473 2.27 -26.07 1.23
C ILE A 473 0.92 -26.77 1.15
N THR A 474 0.63 -27.63 2.11
CA THR A 474 -0.67 -28.28 2.25
C THR A 474 -1.60 -27.45 3.12
N VAL A 475 -2.84 -27.26 2.66
CA VAL A 475 -3.88 -26.47 3.31
C VAL A 475 -5.14 -27.32 3.42
N ASP A 476 -5.69 -27.40 4.63
CA ASP A 476 -6.98 -28.05 4.91
C ASP A 476 -8.09 -27.01 4.80
N LEU A 477 -8.95 -27.17 3.79
CA LEU A 477 -10.03 -26.21 3.52
C LEU A 477 -11.11 -26.21 4.62
N ASN A 478 -11.28 -27.31 5.37
CA ASN A 478 -12.21 -27.33 6.50
C ASN A 478 -11.79 -26.36 7.61
N LYS A 479 -10.48 -26.18 7.81
CA LYS A 479 -9.92 -25.21 8.77
C LYS A 479 -10.06 -23.75 8.34
N ILE A 480 -10.35 -23.51 7.06
CA ILE A 480 -10.60 -22.15 6.57
C ILE A 480 -12.04 -21.74 6.84
N PHE A 481 -12.98 -22.62 6.48
CA PHE A 481 -14.40 -22.37 6.55
C PHE A 481 -15.03 -22.98 7.81
N LEU A 482 -14.34 -22.94 8.96
CA LEU A 482 -14.80 -23.50 10.24
C LEU A 482 -16.27 -23.17 10.60
N PRO A 483 -16.82 -21.97 10.31
CA PRO A 483 -18.23 -21.66 10.59
C PRO A 483 -19.24 -22.34 9.66
N TYR A 484 -18.79 -23.10 8.65
CA TYR A 484 -19.61 -23.64 7.57
C TYR A 484 -19.28 -25.11 7.30
N LYS A 485 -20.30 -25.88 6.94
CA LYS A 485 -20.10 -27.23 6.39
C LYS A 485 -19.84 -27.13 4.88
N ILE A 486 -18.69 -27.62 4.44
CA ILE A 486 -18.38 -27.75 3.01
C ILE A 486 -19.14 -28.95 2.44
N LYS A 487 -20.06 -28.71 1.49
CA LYS A 487 -20.79 -29.77 0.78
C LYS A 487 -20.02 -30.36 -0.38
N GLN A 488 -19.35 -29.49 -1.14
CA GLN A 488 -18.69 -29.84 -2.39
C GLN A 488 -17.59 -28.82 -2.68
N ILE A 489 -16.51 -29.31 -3.28
CA ILE A 489 -15.38 -28.51 -3.75
C ILE A 489 -15.11 -28.94 -5.19
N ILE A 490 -15.09 -27.98 -6.11
CA ILE A 490 -14.74 -28.18 -7.51
C ILE A 490 -13.56 -27.26 -7.79
N GLU A 491 -12.42 -27.81 -8.18
CA GLU A 491 -11.30 -26.99 -8.68
C GLU A 491 -11.60 -26.56 -10.11
N THR A 492 -11.35 -25.30 -10.44
CA THR A 492 -11.64 -24.71 -11.75
C THR A 492 -10.40 -24.09 -12.38
N ASP A 493 -10.56 -23.57 -13.60
CA ASP A 493 -9.66 -22.56 -14.14
C ASP A 493 -9.61 -21.29 -13.26
N ILE A 494 -8.73 -20.35 -13.63
CA ILE A 494 -8.54 -19.10 -12.87
C ILE A 494 -9.78 -18.18 -12.87
N GLN A 495 -10.62 -18.28 -13.90
CA GLN A 495 -11.83 -17.48 -14.07
C GLN A 495 -13.00 -18.02 -13.23
N GLY A 496 -12.96 -19.30 -12.84
CA GLY A 496 -14.05 -19.96 -12.15
C GLY A 496 -15.09 -20.56 -13.09
N ILE A 497 -14.78 -20.78 -14.36
CA ILE A 497 -15.77 -21.20 -15.38
C ILE A 497 -15.68 -22.71 -15.61
N GLU A 498 -14.55 -23.20 -16.08
CA GLU A 498 -14.39 -24.62 -16.42
C GLU A 498 -13.85 -25.43 -15.24
N GLU A 499 -14.43 -26.61 -14.99
CA GLU A 499 -13.86 -27.58 -14.05
C GLU A 499 -12.49 -28.05 -14.55
N LYS A 500 -11.51 -28.05 -13.65
CA LYS A 500 -10.13 -28.39 -13.97
C LYS A 500 -9.99 -29.89 -14.12
N ASN A 501 -10.13 -30.37 -15.35
CA ASN A 501 -9.76 -31.73 -15.72
C ASN A 501 -8.24 -31.85 -15.95
N GLU A 502 -7.71 -33.08 -15.92
CA GLU A 502 -6.33 -33.38 -16.35
C GLU A 502 -6.18 -33.04 -17.84
N THR A 503 -6.04 -31.77 -18.17
CA THR A 503 -5.84 -31.32 -19.53
C THR A 503 -4.37 -31.49 -19.90
N THR A 504 -4.13 -32.24 -20.98
CA THR A 504 -2.83 -32.20 -21.65
C THR A 504 -2.67 -30.80 -22.23
N LYS A 505 -1.70 -30.04 -21.71
CA LYS A 505 -1.26 -28.81 -22.39
C LYS A 505 -0.86 -29.19 -23.82
N ARG A 506 -1.27 -28.37 -24.80
CA ARG A 506 -0.86 -28.58 -26.20
C ARG A 506 0.66 -28.69 -26.25
N SER A 507 1.16 -29.72 -26.93
CA SER A 507 2.58 -29.82 -27.24
C SER A 507 2.98 -28.60 -28.05
N MET A 508 4.00 -27.88 -27.59
CA MET A 508 4.53 -26.73 -28.32
C MET A 508 5.88 -27.07 -28.91
N LEU A 509 6.07 -26.76 -30.18
CA LEU A 509 7.38 -26.84 -30.81
C LEU A 509 8.12 -25.53 -30.52
N LYS A 510 9.25 -25.59 -29.83
CA LYS A 510 10.15 -24.44 -29.63
C LYS A 510 11.57 -24.85 -29.99
N ASN A 511 12.22 -24.11 -30.89
CA ASN A 511 13.57 -24.40 -31.39
C ASN A 511 13.73 -25.86 -31.89
N ASN A 512 12.78 -26.34 -32.71
CA ASN A 512 12.70 -27.71 -33.22
C ASN A 512 12.66 -28.82 -32.16
N LYS A 513 12.38 -28.49 -30.90
CA LYS A 513 12.11 -29.45 -29.84
C LYS A 513 10.63 -29.43 -29.50
N LEU A 514 10.00 -30.61 -29.54
CA LEU A 514 8.63 -30.79 -29.08
C LEU A 514 8.64 -30.78 -27.55
N TYR A 515 8.11 -29.72 -26.96
CA TYR A 515 7.89 -29.63 -25.52
C TYR A 515 6.54 -30.28 -25.20
N ILE A 516 6.59 -31.57 -24.88
CA ILE A 516 5.45 -32.28 -24.30
C ILE A 516 5.41 -31.94 -22.81
N SER A 517 4.61 -30.94 -22.47
CA SER A 517 4.26 -30.69 -21.07
C SER A 517 3.26 -31.76 -20.63
N LYS A 518 3.75 -32.86 -20.04
CA LYS A 518 2.87 -33.72 -19.22
C LYS A 518 2.30 -32.84 -18.10
N GLY A 519 0.97 -32.74 -18.02
CA GLY A 519 0.33 -32.06 -16.90
C GLY A 519 0.87 -32.63 -15.60
N LYS A 520 1.36 -31.79 -14.70
CA LYS A 520 1.70 -32.26 -13.34
C LYS A 520 0.39 -32.73 -12.72
N LYS A 521 0.34 -33.97 -12.23
CA LYS A 521 -0.74 -34.43 -11.36
C LYS A 521 -0.76 -33.52 -10.14
N LEU A 522 -1.82 -32.71 -10.02
CA LEU A 522 -2.04 -31.91 -8.84
C LEU A 522 -2.72 -32.79 -7.81
N TYR A 523 -2.10 -32.90 -6.64
CA TYR A 523 -2.65 -33.67 -5.52
C TYR A 523 -3.76 -32.84 -4.89
N PHE A 524 -5.01 -33.14 -5.28
CA PHE A 524 -6.18 -32.83 -4.47
C PHE A 524 -6.62 -34.13 -3.82
N ASN A 525 -6.37 -34.27 -2.52
CA ASN A 525 -6.89 -35.41 -1.78
C ASN A 525 -8.34 -35.08 -1.40
N LYS A 526 -9.28 -35.49 -2.27
CA LYS A 526 -10.72 -35.31 -2.05
C LYS A 526 -11.20 -35.89 -0.73
N VAL A 527 -10.51 -36.89 -0.16
CA VAL A 527 -10.93 -37.56 1.07
C VAL A 527 -10.89 -36.60 2.26
N ASP A 528 -9.90 -35.70 2.30
CA ASP A 528 -9.64 -34.86 3.48
C ASP A 528 -9.86 -33.35 3.23
N ASN A 529 -10.35 -32.96 2.04
CA ASN A 529 -10.38 -31.56 1.58
C ASN A 529 -9.03 -30.83 1.68
N GLU A 530 -7.94 -31.59 1.63
CA GLU A 530 -6.58 -31.05 1.68
C GLU A 530 -6.07 -30.74 0.26
N ILE A 531 -5.55 -29.53 0.11
CA ILE A 531 -4.98 -29.04 -1.14
C ILE A 531 -3.51 -28.76 -0.95
N THR A 532 -2.68 -29.21 -1.89
CA THR A 532 -1.28 -28.77 -1.96
C THR A 532 -1.18 -27.61 -2.95
N ILE A 533 -0.53 -26.52 -2.54
CA ILE A 533 -0.28 -25.33 -3.37
C ILE A 533 1.22 -25.22 -3.58
N LEU A 534 1.66 -25.08 -4.84
CA LEU A 534 3.06 -24.93 -5.22
C LEU A 534 3.49 -23.45 -5.19
N PRO A 535 4.81 -23.15 -5.10
CA PRO A 535 5.29 -21.76 -5.13
C PRO A 535 4.74 -20.98 -6.32
N MET A 536 4.26 -19.76 -6.07
CA MET A 536 3.56 -18.87 -7.01
C MET A 536 2.23 -19.38 -7.58
N GLU A 537 1.77 -20.56 -7.22
CA GLU A 537 0.52 -21.12 -7.73
C GLU A 537 -0.69 -20.38 -7.14
N ILE A 538 -1.68 -20.11 -8.00
CA ILE A 538 -3.04 -19.77 -7.59
C ILE A 538 -3.90 -20.99 -7.89
N ARG A 539 -4.66 -21.45 -6.90
CA ARG A 539 -5.71 -22.45 -7.11
C ARG A 539 -7.07 -21.81 -6.86
N THR A 540 -7.99 -22.08 -7.79
CA THR A 540 -9.34 -21.53 -7.80
C THR A 540 -10.34 -22.66 -7.62
N PHE A 541 -11.32 -22.43 -6.76
CA PHE A 541 -12.31 -23.42 -6.39
C PHE A 541 -13.71 -22.80 -6.40
N LYS A 542 -14.69 -23.58 -6.83
CA LYS A 542 -16.09 -23.39 -6.44
C LYS A 542 -16.35 -24.21 -5.19
N ILE A 543 -16.75 -23.56 -4.11
CA ILE A 543 -17.03 -24.19 -2.82
C ILE A 543 -18.49 -23.99 -2.48
N TYR A 544 -19.17 -25.08 -2.13
CA TYR A 544 -20.57 -25.06 -1.72
C TYR A 544 -20.67 -25.08 -0.20
N LEU A 545 -21.00 -23.94 0.41
CA LEU A 545 -21.03 -23.75 1.86
C LEU A 545 -22.45 -23.83 2.41
N GLN A 546 -22.66 -24.64 3.44
CA GLN A 546 -23.88 -24.67 4.23
C GLN A 546 -23.61 -24.12 5.63
N LYS A 547 -24.49 -23.26 6.13
CA LYS A 547 -24.48 -22.84 7.53
C LYS A 547 -24.80 -23.99 8.47
#